data_AF-A0A1G0WRF2-F1
#
_entry.id   AF-A0A1G0WRF2-F1
#
_cell.length_a   1.000
_cell.length_b   1.000
_cell.length_c   1.000
_cell.angle_alpha   90.00
_cell.angle_beta   90.00
_cell.angle_gamma   90.00
#
_symmetry.space_group_name_H-M   'P 1'
#
loop_
_entity.id
_entity.type
_entity.pdbx_description
1 polymer ?
#
loop_
_entity_poly.entity_id
_entity_poly.type
_entity_poly.pdbx_seq_one_letter_code
_entity_poly.pdbx_strand_id
1 'polypeptide(L)' 'MQTTSLNEIRREGMKALTERLGYYGTLRFLEQFEIGYGDYTKEREIFHKGLTIDDVAKAIYTKREKKR' A
#
# COMPACT_ATOMS: atom_id res chain seq x y z
N MET A 1 22.36 29.96 -0.82
CA MET A 1 21.73 28.81 -1.53
C MET A 1 20.64 28.28 -0.62
N GLN A 2 19.40 28.18 -1.09
CA GLN A 2 18.32 27.58 -0.28
C GLN A 2 18.61 26.09 -0.14
N THR A 3 18.88 25.64 1.08
CA THR A 3 19.11 24.22 1.37
C THR A 3 17.77 23.54 1.55
N THR A 4 17.27 22.93 0.47
CA THR A 4 16.12 22.02 0.53
C THR A 4 16.43 20.91 1.52
N SER A 5 15.57 20.70 2.51
CA SER A 5 15.75 19.62 3.47
C SER A 5 15.64 18.25 2.79
N LEU A 6 16.26 17.23 3.36
CA LEU A 6 16.14 15.85 2.87
C LEU A 6 14.67 15.39 2.78
N ASN A 7 13.82 15.86 3.71
CA ASN A 7 12.40 15.56 3.70
C ASN A 7 11.67 16.21 2.52
N GLU A 8 12.01 17.44 2.16
CA GLU A 8 11.44 18.12 1.00
C GLU A 8 11.89 17.46 -0.30
N ILE A 9 13.18 17.11 -0.43
CA ILE A 9 13.69 16.35 -1.58
C ILE A 9 12.94 15.02 -1.72
N ARG A 10 12.77 14.28 -0.61
CA ARG A 10 12.04 13.01 -0.61
C ARG A 10 10.57 13.19 -1.05
N ARG A 11 9.91 14.23 -0.55
CA ARG A 11 8.51 14.52 -0.89
C ARG A 11 8.36 14.85 -2.38
N GLU A 12 9.20 15.73 -2.91
CA GLU A 12 9.13 16.10 -4.33
C GLU A 12 9.49 14.91 -5.23
N GLY A 13 10.47 14.09 -4.85
CA GLY A 13 10.80 12.85 -5.56
C GLY A 13 9.64 11.86 -5.60
N MET A 14 8.97 11.63 -4.46
CA MET A 14 7.79 10.77 -4.40
C MET A 14 6.64 11.29 -5.26
N LYS A 15 6.42 12.61 -5.26
CA LYS A 15 5.41 13.25 -6.10
C LYS A 15 5.71 13.05 -7.59
N ALA A 16 6.94 13.33 -8.02
CA ALA A 16 7.36 13.17 -9.41
C ALA A 16 7.23 11.70 -9.90
N LEU A 17 7.63 10.74 -9.06
CA LEU A 17 7.47 9.31 -9.36
C LEU A 17 5.99 8.93 -9.52
N THR A 18 5.14 9.39 -8.60
CA THR A 18 3.70 9.08 -8.61
C THR A 18 3.00 9.70 -9.81
N GLU A 19 3.31 10.95 -10.15
CA GLU A 19 2.76 11.63 -11.33
C GLU A 19 3.15 10.92 -12.63
N ARG A 20 4.38 10.40 -12.74
CA ARG A 20 4.87 9.79 -13.98
C ARG A 20 4.49 8.32 -14.15
N LEU A 21 4.48 7.55 -13.06
CA LEU A 21 4.35 6.09 -13.08
C LEU A 21 3.02 5.60 -12.49
N GLY A 22 2.27 6.47 -11.81
CA GLY A 22 1.14 6.09 -10.97
C GLY A 22 1.57 5.30 -9.73
N TYR A 23 0.67 5.14 -8.77
CA TYR A 23 0.96 4.50 -7.48
C TYR A 23 1.60 3.11 -7.61
N TYR A 24 1.05 2.26 -8.49
CA TYR A 24 1.57 0.90 -8.69
C TYR A 24 2.98 0.91 -9.30
N GLY A 25 3.23 1.74 -10.30
CA GLY A 25 4.55 1.87 -10.92
C GLY A 25 5.59 2.44 -9.96
N THR A 26 5.21 3.42 -9.13
CA THR A 26 6.08 3.95 -8.07
C THR A 26 6.46 2.89 -7.05
N LEU A 27 5.51 2.09 -6.56
CA LEU A 27 5.81 1.00 -5.63
C LEU A 27 6.79 -0.01 -6.23
N ARG A 28 6.54 -0.46 -7.46
CA ARG A 28 7.46 -1.37 -8.17
C ARG A 28 8.84 -0.79 -8.40
N PHE A 29 8.94 0.51 -8.67
CA PHE A 29 10.22 1.20 -8.79
C PHE A 29 10.96 1.20 -7.46
N LEU A 30 10.30 1.53 -6.35
CA LEU A 30 10.92 1.52 -5.02
C LEU A 30 11.39 0.12 -4.61
N GLU A 31 10.61 -0.92 -4.91
CA GLU A 31 10.98 -2.33 -4.68
C GLU A 31 12.30 -2.75 -5.36
N GLN A 32 12.76 -2.02 -6.40
CA GLN A 32 14.06 -2.31 -7.05
C GLN A 32 15.26 -1.81 -6.26
N PHE A 33 15.08 -0.78 -5.42
CA PHE A 33 16.16 -0.13 -4.67
C PHE A 33 16.13 -0.49 -3.18
N GLU A 34 14.96 -0.88 -2.67
CA GLU A 34 14.82 -1.37 -1.31
C GLU A 34 14.84 -2.90 -1.30
N ILE A 35 15.76 -3.48 -0.52
CA ILE A 35 15.64 -4.89 -0.15
C ILE A 35 14.47 -4.95 0.83
N GLY A 36 13.27 -5.23 0.30
CA GLY A 36 12.09 -5.47 1.13
C GLY A 36 12.39 -6.52 2.18
N TYR A 37 11.91 -6.31 3.40
CA TYR A 37 12.03 -7.26 4.50
C TYR A 37 10.65 -7.79 4.87
N GLY A 38 10.63 -8.99 5.47
CA GLY A 38 9.40 -9.65 5.90
C GLY A 38 8.93 -10.72 4.92
N ASP A 39 8.01 -11.56 5.40
CA ASP A 39 7.41 -12.64 4.63
C ASP A 39 5.91 -12.40 4.63
N TYR A 40 5.46 -11.54 3.69
CA TYR A 40 4.05 -11.17 3.61
C TYR A 40 3.15 -12.39 3.42
N THR A 41 3.64 -13.47 2.83
CA THR A 41 2.87 -14.71 2.70
C THR A 41 2.57 -15.31 4.07
N LYS A 42 3.58 -15.44 4.93
CA LYS A 42 3.40 -15.91 6.31
C LYS A 42 2.60 -14.94 7.16
N GLU A 43 2.86 -13.65 7.05
CA GLU A 43 2.13 -12.63 7.82
C GLU A 43 0.65 -12.59 7.42
N ARG A 44 0.36 -12.70 6.12
CA ARG A 44 -1.01 -12.76 5.58
C ARG A 44 -1.78 -13.98 6.10
N GLU A 45 -1.12 -15.13 6.23
CA GLU A 45 -1.74 -16.33 6.80
C GLU A 45 -2.17 -16.09 8.25
N ILE A 46 -1.36 -15.38 9.05
CA ILE A 46 -1.73 -15.03 10.43
C ILE A 46 -2.95 -14.10 10.44
N PHE A 47 -2.93 -13.03 9.65
CA PHE A 47 -4.02 -12.04 9.64
C PHE A 47 -5.35 -12.60 9.14
N HIS A 48 -5.32 -13.55 8.22
CA HIS A 48 -6.53 -14.12 7.60
C HIS A 48 -6.87 -15.52 8.11
N LYS A 49 -6.18 -16.01 9.15
CA LYS A 49 -6.44 -17.32 9.71
C LYS A 49 -7.90 -17.43 10.16
N GLY A 50 -8.62 -18.39 9.58
CA GLY A 50 -10.02 -18.65 9.91
C GLY A 50 -11.03 -17.70 9.25
N LEU A 51 -10.60 -16.76 8.41
CA LEU A 51 -11.50 -15.92 7.62
C LEU A 51 -11.96 -16.71 6.38
N THR A 52 -13.27 -16.91 6.24
CA THR A 52 -13.84 -17.55 5.05
C THR A 52 -14.29 -16.53 4.01
N ILE A 53 -14.47 -16.97 2.77
CA ILE A 53 -15.02 -16.12 1.70
C ILE A 53 -16.44 -15.66 2.07
N ASP A 54 -17.23 -16.51 2.72
CA ASP A 54 -18.58 -16.18 3.15
C ASP A 54 -18.59 -15.07 4.21
N ASP A 55 -17.63 -15.09 5.15
CA ASP A 55 -17.47 -14.02 6.15
C ASP A 55 -17.19 -12.67 5.47
N VAL A 56 -16.31 -12.67 4.46
CA VAL A 56 -15.99 -11.48 3.67
C VAL A 56 -17.20 -10.98 2.90
N ALA A 57 -17.92 -11.88 2.22
CA ALA A 57 -19.13 -11.53 1.47
C ALA A 57 -20.19 -10.93 2.40
N LYS A 58 -20.44 -11.54 3.55
CA LYS A 58 -21.39 -11.05 4.56
C LYS A 58 -21.02 -9.66 5.09
N ALA A 59 -19.74 -9.40 5.34
CA ALA A 59 -19.26 -8.09 5.76
C ALA A 59 -19.51 -7.01 4.69
N ILE A 60 -19.29 -7.33 3.41
CA ILE A 60 -19.54 -6.42 2.29
C ILE A 60 -21.04 -6.08 2.19
N TYR A 61 -21.93 -7.07 2.25
CA TYR A 61 -23.37 -6.83 2.18
C TYR A 61 -23.86 -5.99 3.38
N THR A 62 -23.44 -6.34 4.60
CA THR A 62 -23.82 -5.60 5.81
C THR A 62 -23.39 -4.12 5.73
N LYS A 63 -22.20 -3.85 5.19
CA LYS A 63 -21.69 -2.48 5.02
C LYS A 63 -22.49 -1.68 3.99
N ARG A 64 -22.99 -2.33 2.93
CA ARG A 64 -23.81 -1.69 1.90
C ARG A 64 -25.21 -1.34 2.41
N GLU A 65 -25.81 -2.23 3.21
CA GLU A 65 -27.13 -2.00 3.82
C GLU A 65 -27.09 -0.86 4.84
N LYS A 66 -26.06 -0.77 5.69
CA LYS A 66 -25.89 0.35 6.65
C LYS A 66 -25.63 1.72 6.00
N LYS A 67 -25.30 1.74 4.71
CA LYS A 67 -25.04 2.98 3.96
C LYS A 67 -26.31 3.48 3.23
N ARG A 68 -27.34 2.65 3.15
CA ARG A 68 -28.68 3.02 2.66
C ARG A 68 -29.52 3.57 3.80
#